data_AF-A0A1B3MPH8-F1
#
_entry.id   AF-A0A1B3MPH8-F1
#
_cell.length_a   1.000
_cell.length_b   1.000
_cell.length_c   1.000
_cell.angle_alpha   90.00
_cell.angle_beta   90.00
_cell.angle_gamma   90.00
#
_symmetry.space_group_name_H-M   'P 1'
#
loop_
_entity.id
_entity.type
_entity.pdbx_description
1 polymer ?
#
loop_
_entity_poly.entity_id
_entity_poly.type
_entity_poly.pdbx_seq_one_letter_code
_entity_poly.pdbx_strand_id
1 'polypeptide(L)'
;MAVSKKGSRGAGKMTSEAIEALGPARLARLVLAQAERDAVFARAVRIELAAKEDSGALAHEIDKRLKTIRRSRGFIEWDKVPALARELDQLREAIMGPLADHSLSQAVESMRLFLSLAEPVFERSDDSSGSLGEIFRQGGEDLGGLWCQAEAPNVELLAGDILMLVEGDGYGVFEELPGAASPALGQKGRATLRGMLLKRQAAKTGNDRRQFDYKVGWLLPKLADLDGDVDAYIATVDPDRRNPLLNAQVAARLIAHDRAKEALDWIDAPVDRGHNERELAELKLRAFEALGRRDDVQAQRKAIFDRWLDVQALRDWLRALPDFEDVAAERQALDQAMAYDRATSALAFLIAWPNLKRAGALARDRLEDLEARAYDVLRPAAEALAQADPGGATLLYRRLVAGVLDRASSKYYPYAARDFAAAAALSDRIAGDTDIVSHEDWMADLRKVHGRKIGFWNQVAGKFG
;
A
#
# COMPACT_ATOMS: atom_id res chain seq x y z
N MET A 1 40.03 -58.19 16.00
CA MET A 1 39.70 -56.90 16.64
C MET A 1 38.57 -56.25 15.85
N ALA A 2 37.32 -56.46 16.28
CA ALA A 2 36.14 -55.91 15.62
C ALA A 2 35.74 -54.60 16.30
N VAL A 3 35.74 -53.53 15.52
CA VAL A 3 35.39 -52.16 15.93
C VAL A 3 33.89 -52.10 16.24
N SER A 4 33.56 -51.82 17.51
CA SER A 4 32.20 -51.54 17.93
C SER A 4 31.78 -50.15 17.44
N LYS A 5 30.91 -50.11 16.42
CA LYS A 5 30.23 -48.89 15.97
C LYS A 5 29.27 -48.41 17.06
N LYS A 6 29.63 -47.34 17.75
CA LYS A 6 28.69 -46.52 18.54
C LYS A 6 27.61 -45.98 17.61
N GLY A 7 26.40 -46.53 17.71
CA GLY A 7 25.20 -45.91 17.16
C GLY A 7 24.88 -44.64 17.93
N SER A 8 25.04 -43.49 17.27
CA SER A 8 24.45 -42.22 17.68
C SER A 8 22.93 -42.41 17.77
N ARG A 9 22.37 -42.40 18.99
CA ARG A 9 20.91 -42.28 19.19
C ARG A 9 20.53 -40.86 18.79
N GLY A 10 20.02 -40.70 17.56
CA GLY A 10 19.40 -39.47 17.14
C GLY A 10 18.25 -39.14 18.10
N ALA A 11 18.32 -37.95 18.71
CA ALA A 11 17.16 -37.35 19.33
C ALA A 11 16.03 -37.36 18.28
N GLY A 12 14.92 -38.03 18.58
CA GLY A 12 13.78 -38.09 17.69
C GLY A 12 13.38 -36.68 17.27
N LYS A 13 13.13 -36.48 15.97
CA LYS A 13 12.60 -35.23 15.45
C LYS A 13 11.41 -34.80 16.32
N MET A 14 11.41 -33.55 16.75
CA MET A 14 10.31 -32.96 17.52
C MET A 14 9.11 -32.77 16.58
N THR A 15 8.25 -33.78 16.49
CA THR A 15 6.99 -33.75 15.74
C THR A 15 5.80 -33.76 16.69
N SER A 16 4.63 -33.34 16.21
CA SER A 16 3.39 -33.36 16.99
C SER A 16 3.07 -34.77 17.50
N GLU A 17 3.22 -35.82 16.67
CA GLU A 17 2.94 -37.19 17.12
C GLU A 17 3.91 -37.67 18.21
N ALA A 18 5.18 -37.27 18.12
CA ALA A 18 6.18 -37.60 19.14
C ALA A 18 5.90 -36.90 20.48
N ILE A 19 5.33 -35.70 20.44
CA ILE A 19 4.91 -34.94 21.63
C ILE A 19 3.66 -35.59 22.23
N GLU A 20 2.65 -35.93 21.42
CA GLU A 20 1.43 -36.62 21.88
C GLU A 20 1.74 -37.96 22.57
N ALA A 21 2.70 -38.72 22.05
CA ALA A 21 3.15 -39.99 22.62
C ALA A 21 3.76 -39.88 24.04
N LEU A 22 4.12 -38.68 24.51
CA LEU A 22 4.56 -38.47 25.90
C LEU A 22 3.45 -38.68 26.93
N GLY A 23 2.20 -38.61 26.48
CA GLY A 23 1.01 -38.81 27.29
C GLY A 23 0.63 -37.59 28.15
N PRO A 24 -0.66 -37.47 28.54
CA PRO A 24 -1.21 -36.26 29.16
C PRO A 24 -0.47 -35.82 30.44
N ALA A 25 -0.13 -36.76 31.32
CA ALA A 25 0.50 -36.45 32.61
C ALA A 25 1.92 -35.88 32.48
N ARG A 26 2.67 -36.26 31.43
CA ARG A 26 4.01 -35.74 31.19
C ARG A 26 3.97 -34.40 30.46
N LEU A 27 3.04 -34.24 29.53
CA LEU A 27 2.76 -32.97 28.87
C LEU A 27 2.32 -31.90 29.88
N ALA A 28 1.38 -32.22 30.78
CA ALA A 28 0.94 -31.30 31.83
C ALA A 28 2.10 -30.81 32.71
N ARG A 29 3.03 -31.70 33.08
CA ARG A 29 4.24 -31.31 33.84
C ARG A 29 5.18 -30.41 33.04
N LEU A 30 5.38 -30.69 31.75
CA LEU A 30 6.22 -29.84 30.87
C LEU A 30 5.59 -28.45 30.69
N VAL A 31 4.28 -28.41 30.49
CA VAL A 31 3.50 -27.18 30.38
C VAL A 31 3.59 -26.37 31.67
N LEU A 32 3.38 -26.98 32.85
CA LEU A 32 3.53 -26.29 34.14
C LEU A 32 4.95 -25.76 34.36
N ALA A 33 5.97 -26.58 34.07
CA ALA A 33 7.36 -26.17 34.22
C ALA A 33 7.74 -24.99 33.28
N GLN A 34 7.17 -24.94 32.08
CA GLN A 34 7.35 -23.80 31.17
C GLN A 34 6.57 -22.58 31.67
N ALA A 35 5.33 -22.76 32.13
CA ALA A 35 4.49 -21.69 32.66
C ALA A 35 5.10 -21.02 33.90
N GLU A 36 5.84 -21.75 34.73
CA GLU A 36 6.58 -21.16 35.87
C GLU A 36 7.70 -20.20 35.43
N ARG A 37 8.24 -20.38 34.22
CA ARG A 37 9.41 -19.65 33.70
C ARG A 37 9.04 -18.57 32.69
N ASP A 38 7.88 -18.70 32.06
CA ASP A 38 7.41 -17.83 30.99
C ASP A 38 5.97 -17.38 31.29
N ALA A 39 5.84 -16.12 31.71
CA ALA A 39 4.55 -15.54 32.07
C ALA A 39 3.58 -15.39 30.89
N VAL A 40 4.10 -15.30 29.66
CA VAL A 40 3.27 -15.26 28.44
C VAL A 40 2.70 -16.65 28.19
N PHE A 41 3.55 -17.67 28.21
CA PHE A 41 3.11 -19.06 28.08
C PHE A 41 2.15 -19.48 29.21
N ALA A 42 2.43 -19.09 30.45
CA ALA A 42 1.54 -19.35 31.59
C ALA A 42 0.14 -18.79 31.38
N ARG A 43 0.04 -17.62 30.75
CA ARG A 43 -1.24 -16.97 30.46
C ARG A 43 -1.99 -17.70 29.36
N ALA A 44 -1.31 -18.07 28.27
CA ALA A 44 -1.90 -18.88 27.21
C ALA A 44 -2.49 -20.18 27.78
N VAL A 45 -1.75 -20.87 28.65
CA VAL A 45 -2.24 -22.08 29.33
C VAL A 45 -3.46 -21.80 30.21
N ARG A 46 -3.50 -20.68 30.95
CA ARG A 46 -4.68 -20.31 31.75
C ARG A 46 -5.91 -20.02 30.90
N ILE A 47 -5.72 -19.35 29.76
CA ILE A 47 -6.80 -19.07 28.79
C ILE A 47 -7.37 -20.41 28.27
N GLU A 48 -6.51 -21.33 27.85
CA GLU A 48 -6.92 -22.67 27.38
C GLU A 48 -7.63 -23.50 28.46
N LEU A 49 -7.19 -23.39 29.72
CA LEU A 49 -7.86 -24.05 30.85
C LEU A 49 -9.23 -23.41 31.15
N ALA A 50 -9.31 -22.08 31.15
CA ALA A 50 -10.56 -21.36 31.41
C ALA A 50 -11.61 -21.63 30.31
N ALA A 51 -11.17 -21.74 29.04
CA ALA A 51 -12.01 -22.11 27.91
C ALA A 51 -12.67 -23.49 28.07
N LYS A 52 -12.10 -24.40 28.87
CA LYS A 52 -12.69 -25.72 29.16
C LYS A 52 -13.70 -25.73 30.29
N GLU A 53 -13.64 -24.76 31.20
CA GLU A 53 -14.45 -24.76 32.43
C GLU A 53 -15.79 -24.04 32.22
N ASP A 54 -15.75 -22.77 31.79
CA ASP A 54 -16.92 -21.93 31.55
C ASP A 54 -16.54 -20.63 30.82
N SER A 55 -17.45 -20.11 29.99
CA SER A 55 -17.21 -18.88 29.22
C SER A 55 -16.98 -17.67 30.14
N GLY A 56 -17.64 -17.62 31.30
CA GLY A 56 -17.49 -16.55 32.27
C GLY A 56 -16.09 -16.50 32.90
N ALA A 57 -15.47 -17.66 33.15
CA ALA A 57 -14.11 -17.74 33.65
C ALA A 57 -13.09 -17.25 32.61
N LEU A 58 -13.28 -17.65 31.35
CA LEU A 58 -12.47 -17.21 30.22
C LEU A 58 -12.56 -15.69 30.02
N ALA A 59 -13.79 -15.16 29.96
CA ALA A 59 -14.04 -13.72 29.87
C ALA A 59 -13.37 -12.96 31.02
N HIS A 60 -13.48 -13.46 32.25
CA HIS A 60 -12.88 -12.85 33.42
C HIS A 60 -11.35 -12.72 33.32
N GLU A 61 -10.65 -13.77 32.89
CA GLU A 61 -9.18 -13.75 32.80
C GLU A 61 -8.70 -12.82 31.68
N ILE A 62 -9.37 -12.83 30.51
CA ILE A 62 -9.10 -11.89 29.41
C ILE A 62 -9.33 -10.45 29.89
N ASP A 63 -10.51 -10.15 30.42
CA ASP A 63 -10.89 -8.82 30.91
C ASP A 63 -9.94 -8.29 31.98
N LYS A 64 -9.53 -9.15 32.90
CA LYS A 64 -8.59 -8.81 33.96
C LYS A 64 -7.25 -8.37 33.36
N ARG A 65 -6.78 -9.06 32.31
CA ARG A 65 -5.54 -8.66 31.63
C ARG A 65 -5.72 -7.35 30.87
N LEU A 66 -6.81 -7.18 30.12
CA LEU A 66 -7.12 -5.93 29.43
C LEU A 66 -7.18 -4.73 30.41
N LYS A 67 -7.89 -4.88 31.53
CA LYS A 67 -7.95 -3.88 32.60
C LYS A 67 -6.57 -3.58 33.20
N THR A 68 -5.68 -4.57 33.30
CA THR A 68 -4.30 -4.38 33.78
C THR A 68 -3.47 -3.57 32.78
N ILE A 69 -3.56 -3.88 31.49
CA ILE A 69 -2.85 -3.13 30.43
C ILE A 69 -3.35 -1.69 30.40
N ARG A 70 -4.68 -1.49 30.45
CA ARG A 70 -5.32 -0.17 30.43
C ARG A 70 -4.92 0.73 31.60
N ARG A 71 -4.69 0.16 32.79
CA ARG A 71 -4.32 0.90 34.02
C ARG A 71 -2.82 1.17 34.14
N SER A 72 -2.00 0.49 33.35
CA SER A 72 -0.55 0.63 33.40
C SER A 72 -0.13 2.02 32.91
N ARG A 73 0.82 2.66 33.59
CA ARG A 73 1.29 4.03 33.32
C ARG A 73 2.74 4.12 32.84
N GLY A 74 3.48 3.01 32.87
CA GLY A 74 4.86 2.98 32.41
C GLY A 74 4.94 3.22 30.90
N PHE A 75 5.89 4.06 30.49
CA PHE A 75 6.21 4.30 29.09
C PHE A 75 6.78 3.03 28.43
N ILE A 76 6.37 2.79 27.20
CA ILE A 76 6.73 1.63 26.38
C ILE A 76 7.63 2.11 25.26
N GLU A 77 8.92 1.83 25.43
CA GLU A 77 9.95 2.06 24.42
C GLU A 77 9.69 1.23 23.15
N TRP A 78 10.17 1.74 22.01
CA TRP A 78 9.97 1.14 20.69
C TRP A 78 10.41 -0.33 20.60
N ASP A 79 11.42 -0.75 21.37
CA ASP A 79 11.93 -2.13 21.41
C ASP A 79 10.98 -3.10 22.14
N LYS A 80 10.10 -2.57 23.00
CA LYS A 80 9.10 -3.33 23.76
C LYS A 80 7.72 -3.36 23.08
N VAL A 81 7.45 -2.43 22.17
CA VAL A 81 6.20 -2.38 21.40
C VAL A 81 5.88 -3.72 20.72
N PRO A 82 6.82 -4.42 20.03
CA PRO A 82 6.53 -5.72 19.41
C PRO A 82 6.11 -6.82 20.39
N ALA A 83 6.50 -6.73 21.67
CA ALA A 83 6.07 -7.69 22.68
C ALA A 83 4.65 -7.40 23.16
N LEU A 84 4.31 -6.12 23.38
CA LEU A 84 2.94 -5.72 23.72
C LEU A 84 1.98 -5.99 22.57
N ALA A 85 2.37 -5.68 21.33
CA ALA A 85 1.59 -5.95 20.14
C ALA A 85 1.19 -7.44 20.07
N ARG A 86 2.16 -8.35 20.20
CA ARG A 86 1.88 -9.80 20.24
C ARG A 86 0.95 -10.21 21.38
N GLU A 87 1.06 -9.59 22.56
CA GLU A 87 0.17 -9.88 23.67
C GLU A 87 -1.26 -9.39 23.42
N LEU A 88 -1.42 -8.18 22.86
CA LEU A 88 -2.74 -7.66 22.49
C LEU A 88 -3.39 -8.52 21.42
N ASP A 89 -2.63 -8.94 20.41
CA ASP A 89 -3.12 -9.81 19.35
C ASP A 89 -3.57 -11.18 19.88
N GLN A 90 -2.80 -11.80 20.79
CA GLN A 90 -3.21 -13.04 21.46
C GLN A 90 -4.51 -12.88 22.27
N LEU A 91 -4.70 -11.73 22.94
CA LEU A 91 -5.95 -11.46 23.66
C LEU A 91 -7.12 -11.26 22.70
N ARG A 92 -6.89 -10.59 21.57
CA ARG A 92 -7.87 -10.41 20.48
C ARG A 92 -8.28 -11.76 19.89
N GLU A 93 -7.33 -12.63 19.55
CA GLU A 93 -7.59 -13.98 19.06
C GLU A 93 -8.37 -14.84 20.08
N ALA A 94 -8.05 -14.73 21.37
CA ALA A 94 -8.80 -15.42 22.42
C ALA A 94 -10.26 -14.95 22.54
N ILE A 95 -10.51 -13.65 22.29
CA ILE A 95 -11.87 -13.09 22.22
C ILE A 95 -12.60 -13.62 21.00
N MET A 96 -11.97 -13.60 19.83
CA MET A 96 -12.60 -13.97 18.55
C MET A 96 -12.78 -15.47 18.35
N GLY A 97 -11.95 -16.30 18.95
CA GLY A 97 -12.09 -17.76 18.90
C GLY A 97 -12.83 -18.27 20.13
N PRO A 98 -12.10 -18.81 21.13
CA PRO A 98 -12.73 -19.58 22.20
C PRO A 98 -13.80 -18.80 22.98
N LEU A 99 -13.66 -17.49 23.19
CA LEU A 99 -14.71 -16.75 23.91
C LEU A 99 -15.97 -16.55 23.05
N ALA A 100 -15.84 -16.16 21.79
CA ALA A 100 -16.97 -15.99 20.88
C ALA A 100 -17.73 -17.31 20.65
N ASP A 101 -17.00 -18.43 20.53
CA ASP A 101 -17.57 -19.78 20.36
C ASP A 101 -18.48 -20.18 21.53
N HIS A 102 -18.16 -19.75 22.76
CA HIS A 102 -18.93 -20.09 23.96
C HIS A 102 -19.97 -19.02 24.33
N SER A 103 -19.65 -17.73 24.15
CA SER A 103 -20.51 -16.61 24.52
C SER A 103 -20.23 -15.37 23.69
N LEU A 104 -21.02 -15.18 22.65
CA LEU A 104 -20.94 -14.01 21.79
C LEU A 104 -21.11 -12.68 22.55
N SER A 105 -22.02 -12.63 23.53
CA SER A 105 -22.26 -11.42 24.31
C SER A 105 -21.04 -11.03 25.16
N GLN A 106 -20.36 -12.00 25.78
CA GLN A 106 -19.12 -11.75 26.52
C GLN A 106 -17.99 -11.36 25.57
N ALA A 107 -17.87 -11.98 24.40
CA ALA A 107 -16.88 -11.61 23.40
C ALA A 107 -17.05 -10.15 22.93
N VAL A 108 -18.29 -9.72 22.68
CA VAL A 108 -18.59 -8.31 22.34
C VAL A 108 -18.15 -7.36 23.45
N GLU A 109 -18.49 -7.65 24.70
CA GLU A 109 -18.11 -6.79 25.84
C GLU A 109 -16.59 -6.76 26.06
N SER A 110 -15.90 -7.90 25.95
CA SER A 110 -14.45 -7.96 26.04
C SER A 110 -13.75 -7.27 24.88
N MET A 111 -14.31 -7.31 23.66
CA MET A 111 -13.76 -6.58 22.51
C MET A 111 -13.99 -5.06 22.65
N ARG A 112 -15.13 -4.61 23.18
CA ARG A 112 -15.31 -3.19 23.54
C ARG A 112 -14.29 -2.74 24.58
N LEU A 113 -14.05 -3.56 25.59
CA LEU A 113 -13.01 -3.30 26.57
C LEU A 113 -11.64 -3.23 25.91
N PHE A 114 -11.33 -4.16 25.01
CA PHE A 114 -10.09 -4.17 24.22
C PHE A 114 -9.90 -2.85 23.46
N LEU A 115 -10.90 -2.39 22.72
CA LEU A 115 -10.82 -1.11 22.00
C LEU A 115 -10.63 0.09 22.92
N SER A 116 -11.18 0.05 24.14
CA SER A 116 -10.93 1.10 25.16
C SER A 116 -9.47 1.21 25.64
N LEU A 117 -8.58 0.29 25.22
CA LEU A 117 -7.15 0.37 25.51
C LEU A 117 -6.42 1.30 24.54
N ALA A 118 -6.98 1.64 23.37
CA ALA A 118 -6.28 2.35 22.31
C ALA A 118 -5.60 3.64 22.80
N GLU A 119 -6.40 4.59 23.30
CA GLU A 119 -5.90 5.87 23.81
C GLU A 119 -4.84 5.72 24.92
N PRO A 120 -5.11 5.04 26.06
CA PRO A 120 -4.11 4.91 27.13
C PRO A 120 -2.88 4.07 26.76
N VAL A 121 -2.93 3.26 25.69
CA VAL A 121 -1.76 2.56 25.16
C VAL A 121 -0.94 3.50 24.28
N PHE A 122 -1.57 4.24 23.36
CA PHE A 122 -0.86 5.18 22.50
C PHE A 122 -0.22 6.34 23.28
N GLU A 123 -0.91 6.88 24.29
CA GLU A 123 -0.39 7.96 25.14
C GLU A 123 0.94 7.61 25.85
N ARG A 124 1.26 6.32 25.97
CA ARG A 124 2.45 5.84 26.67
C ARG A 124 3.35 4.95 25.84
N SER A 125 3.21 4.93 24.51
CA SER A 125 4.01 4.06 23.64
C SER A 125 4.58 4.83 22.45
N ASP A 126 5.80 4.50 22.05
CA ASP A 126 6.36 4.90 20.76
C ASP A 126 5.99 3.87 19.68
N ASP A 127 4.81 4.02 19.07
CA ASP A 127 4.36 3.17 17.95
C ASP A 127 4.73 3.73 16.58
N SER A 128 5.95 4.25 16.42
CA SER A 128 6.46 4.66 15.10
C SER A 128 6.43 3.54 14.05
N SER A 129 6.32 2.28 14.49
CA SER A 129 6.15 1.10 13.63
C SER A 129 4.72 0.92 13.08
N GLY A 130 3.71 1.51 13.71
CA GLY A 130 2.29 1.33 13.39
C GLY A 130 1.70 -0.02 13.82
N SER A 131 2.43 -0.83 14.58
CA SER A 131 2.03 -2.20 14.95
C SER A 131 0.87 -2.24 15.95
N LEU A 132 0.81 -1.30 16.89
CA LEU A 132 -0.31 -1.21 17.83
C LEU A 132 -1.54 -0.63 17.12
N GLY A 133 -1.33 0.36 16.25
CA GLY A 133 -2.35 0.88 15.33
C GLY A 133 -3.08 -0.22 14.56
N GLU A 134 -2.31 -1.13 13.95
CA GLU A 134 -2.84 -2.26 13.19
C GLU A 134 -3.76 -3.15 14.04
N ILE A 135 -3.31 -3.54 15.23
CA ILE A 135 -4.05 -4.43 16.11
C ILE A 135 -5.38 -3.81 16.57
N PHE A 136 -5.41 -2.51 16.86
CA PHE A 136 -6.65 -1.84 17.24
C PHE A 136 -7.62 -1.69 16.06
N ARG A 137 -7.12 -1.49 14.84
CA ARG A 137 -7.96 -1.49 13.64
C ARG A 137 -8.60 -2.86 13.41
N GLN A 138 -7.81 -3.92 13.51
CA GLN A 138 -8.31 -5.30 13.44
C GLN A 138 -9.33 -5.59 14.54
N GLY A 139 -9.11 -5.12 15.77
CA GLY A 139 -10.11 -5.22 16.84
C GLY A 139 -11.43 -4.51 16.52
N GLY A 140 -11.38 -3.38 15.80
CA GLY A 140 -12.56 -2.67 15.32
C GLY A 140 -13.33 -3.48 14.27
N GLU A 141 -12.62 -4.07 13.33
CA GLU A 141 -13.19 -5.00 12.34
C GLU A 141 -13.82 -6.22 13.01
N ASP A 142 -13.11 -6.83 13.95
CA ASP A 142 -13.54 -7.96 14.76
C ASP A 142 -14.84 -7.67 15.53
N LEU A 143 -14.93 -6.51 16.20
CA LEU A 143 -16.15 -6.10 16.89
C LEU A 143 -17.34 -5.99 15.93
N GLY A 144 -17.11 -5.42 14.74
CA GLY A 144 -18.12 -5.39 13.67
C GLY A 144 -18.57 -6.80 13.25
N GLY A 145 -17.62 -7.72 13.10
CA GLY A 145 -17.86 -9.12 12.81
C GLY A 145 -18.66 -9.84 13.90
N LEU A 146 -18.34 -9.63 15.17
CA LEU A 146 -19.08 -10.19 16.30
C LEU A 146 -20.53 -9.70 16.32
N TRP A 147 -20.79 -8.41 16.07
CA TRP A 147 -22.18 -7.93 15.98
C TRP A 147 -22.97 -8.55 14.83
N CYS A 148 -22.30 -8.93 13.73
CA CYS A 148 -22.95 -9.63 12.62
C CYS A 148 -23.33 -11.08 12.97
N GLN A 149 -22.74 -11.68 13.99
CA GLN A 149 -23.10 -13.01 14.46
C GLN A 149 -24.31 -13.01 15.40
N ALA A 150 -24.70 -11.84 15.93
CA ALA A 150 -25.80 -11.74 16.88
C ALA A 150 -27.15 -11.92 16.18
N GLU A 151 -28.04 -12.73 16.76
CA GLU A 151 -29.41 -12.86 16.27
C GLU A 151 -30.20 -11.57 16.54
N ALA A 152 -30.79 -10.99 15.48
CA ALA A 152 -31.67 -9.82 15.54
C ALA A 152 -31.10 -8.64 16.37
N PRO A 153 -29.98 -8.04 15.95
CA PRO A 153 -29.36 -6.94 16.67
C PRO A 153 -30.32 -5.74 16.78
N ASN A 154 -30.34 -5.10 17.94
CA ASN A 154 -31.02 -3.81 18.09
C ASN A 154 -30.20 -2.73 17.37
N VAL A 155 -30.59 -2.42 16.14
CA VAL A 155 -29.84 -1.54 15.25
C VAL A 155 -29.72 -0.12 15.77
N GLU A 156 -30.69 0.36 16.56
CA GLU A 156 -30.63 1.68 17.19
C GLU A 156 -29.58 1.75 18.31
N LEU A 157 -29.49 0.71 19.16
CA LEU A 157 -28.43 0.61 20.17
C LEU A 157 -27.05 0.46 19.51
N LEU A 158 -26.95 -0.42 18.51
CA LEU A 158 -25.73 -0.65 17.75
C LEU A 158 -25.21 0.64 17.09
N ALA A 159 -26.09 1.42 16.47
CA ALA A 159 -25.74 2.73 15.92
C ALA A 159 -25.21 3.69 17.00
N GLY A 160 -25.88 3.76 18.15
CA GLY A 160 -25.44 4.58 19.28
C GLY A 160 -24.05 4.17 19.80
N ASP A 161 -23.80 2.87 19.86
CA ASP A 161 -22.54 2.29 20.31
C ASP A 161 -21.39 2.58 19.36
N ILE A 162 -21.60 2.44 18.05
CA ILE A 162 -20.59 2.78 17.04
C ILE A 162 -20.24 4.27 17.11
N LEU A 163 -21.25 5.13 17.23
CA LEU A 163 -21.02 6.57 17.35
C LEU A 163 -20.21 6.90 18.60
N MET A 164 -20.50 6.24 19.73
CA MET A 164 -19.75 6.43 20.97
C MET A 164 -18.28 6.01 20.83
N LEU A 165 -18.01 4.85 20.22
CA LEU A 165 -16.66 4.36 20.00
C LEU A 165 -15.88 5.29 19.08
N VAL A 166 -16.47 5.69 17.95
CA VAL A 166 -15.83 6.58 16.96
C VAL A 166 -15.57 7.98 17.55
N GLU A 167 -16.46 8.53 18.38
CA GLU A 167 -16.21 9.81 19.06
C GLU A 167 -15.11 9.72 20.12
N GLY A 168 -14.97 8.55 20.76
CA GLY A 168 -13.90 8.24 21.71
C GLY A 168 -12.57 7.91 21.07
N ASP A 169 -12.51 7.76 19.75
CA ASP A 169 -11.30 7.42 19.02
C ASP A 169 -10.41 8.65 18.80
N GLY A 170 -9.53 8.92 19.77
CA GLY A 170 -8.57 10.01 19.69
C GLY A 170 -7.49 9.84 18.61
N TYR A 171 -7.30 8.62 18.09
CA TYR A 171 -6.18 8.26 17.22
C TYR A 171 -6.60 7.79 15.82
N GLY A 172 -7.90 7.66 15.54
CA GLY A 172 -8.44 7.32 14.23
C GLY A 172 -8.27 5.86 13.82
N VAL A 173 -8.18 4.94 14.78
CA VAL A 173 -7.98 3.50 14.53
C VAL A 173 -9.29 2.72 14.33
N PHE A 174 -10.47 3.35 14.49
CA PHE A 174 -11.78 2.70 14.33
C PHE A 174 -12.46 3.02 12.98
N GLU A 175 -11.69 3.42 11.96
CA GLU A 175 -12.20 3.78 10.63
C GLU A 175 -12.95 2.63 9.91
N GLU A 176 -12.56 1.38 10.20
CA GLU A 176 -13.16 0.19 9.57
C GLU A 176 -14.34 -0.42 10.33
N LEU A 177 -14.52 -0.06 11.61
CA LEU A 177 -15.62 -0.54 12.45
C LEU A 177 -17.02 -0.33 11.81
N PRO A 178 -17.36 0.85 11.24
CA PRO A 178 -18.66 1.05 10.59
C PRO A 178 -18.85 0.16 9.36
N GLY A 179 -17.76 -0.15 8.63
CA GLY A 179 -17.80 -1.03 7.48
C GLY A 179 -18.05 -2.47 7.89
N ALA A 180 -17.29 -2.97 8.87
CA ALA A 180 -17.44 -4.32 9.40
C ALA A 180 -18.81 -4.55 10.07
N ALA A 181 -19.36 -3.54 10.75
CA ALA A 181 -20.67 -3.61 11.39
C ALA A 181 -21.85 -3.36 10.42
N SER A 182 -21.57 -2.95 9.17
CA SER A 182 -22.59 -2.57 8.19
C SER A 182 -23.65 -3.65 7.93
N PRO A 183 -23.31 -4.96 7.84
CA PRO A 183 -24.32 -6.02 7.69
C PRO A 183 -25.26 -6.11 8.89
N ALA A 184 -24.75 -6.01 10.11
CA ALA A 184 -25.57 -6.02 11.34
C ALA A 184 -26.47 -4.79 11.46
N LEU A 185 -25.98 -3.62 11.08
CA LEU A 185 -26.78 -2.38 11.04
C LEU A 185 -27.91 -2.47 10.00
N GLY A 186 -27.61 -3.05 8.83
CA GLY A 186 -28.45 -2.93 7.65
C GLY A 186 -28.69 -1.46 7.26
N GLN A 187 -29.57 -1.24 6.28
CA GLN A 187 -29.90 0.11 5.81
C GLN A 187 -30.54 0.97 6.92
N LYS A 188 -31.41 0.37 7.75
CA LYS A 188 -32.09 1.06 8.84
C LYS A 188 -31.10 1.54 9.92
N GLY A 189 -30.17 0.68 10.36
CA GLY A 189 -29.15 1.04 11.36
C GLY A 189 -28.20 2.12 10.85
N ARG A 190 -27.76 2.02 9.59
CA ARG A 190 -26.92 3.06 8.96
C ARG A 190 -27.65 4.40 8.84
N ALA A 191 -28.93 4.40 8.48
CA ALA A 191 -29.75 5.62 8.46
C ALA A 191 -29.91 6.22 9.87
N THR A 192 -30.12 5.38 10.89
CA THR A 192 -30.16 5.82 12.30
C THR A 192 -28.84 6.44 12.73
N LEU A 193 -27.70 5.79 12.44
CA LEU A 193 -26.36 6.32 12.74
C LEU A 193 -26.11 7.66 12.04
N ARG A 194 -26.46 7.77 10.75
CA ARG A 194 -26.40 9.01 9.98
C ARG A 194 -27.23 10.12 10.65
N GLY A 195 -28.46 9.82 11.06
CA GLY A 195 -29.34 10.76 11.76
C GLY A 195 -28.79 11.22 13.12
N MET A 196 -28.23 10.30 13.91
CA MET A 196 -27.57 10.63 15.18
C MET A 196 -26.37 11.56 14.96
N LEU A 197 -25.53 11.26 13.97
CA LEU A 197 -24.37 12.06 13.61
C LEU A 197 -24.76 13.48 13.16
N LEU A 198 -25.74 13.61 12.26
CA LEU A 198 -26.26 14.91 11.80
C LEU A 198 -26.88 15.71 12.95
N LYS A 199 -27.60 15.06 13.87
CA LYS A 199 -28.17 15.71 15.06
C LYS A 199 -27.07 16.22 16.00
N ARG A 200 -26.02 15.42 16.23
CA ARG A 200 -24.86 15.82 17.06
C ARG A 200 -24.06 16.95 16.41
N GLN A 201 -23.87 16.87 15.10
CA GLN A 201 -23.28 17.91 14.27
C GLN A 201 -24.01 19.26 14.47
N ALA A 202 -25.32 19.28 14.24
CA ALA A 202 -26.15 20.50 14.28
C ALA A 202 -26.22 21.14 15.67
N ALA A 203 -26.02 20.36 16.73
CA ALA A 203 -26.00 20.86 18.11
C ALA A 203 -24.69 21.58 18.49
N LYS A 204 -23.67 21.57 17.62
CA LYS A 204 -22.35 22.17 17.88
C LYS A 204 -22.12 23.42 17.04
N THR A 205 -21.39 24.39 17.58
CA THR A 205 -21.04 25.64 16.91
C THR A 205 -19.55 25.97 17.11
N GLY A 206 -19.03 26.91 16.32
CA GLY A 206 -17.68 27.46 16.51
C GLY A 206 -16.56 26.41 16.55
N ASN A 207 -15.75 26.43 17.60
CA ASN A 207 -14.62 25.53 17.73
C ASN A 207 -15.03 24.07 17.99
N ASP A 208 -16.08 23.87 18.78
CA ASP A 208 -16.59 22.53 19.12
C ASP A 208 -17.10 21.82 17.87
N ARG A 209 -17.72 22.58 16.97
CA ARG A 209 -18.11 22.10 15.63
C ARG A 209 -16.90 21.60 14.85
N ARG A 210 -15.83 22.41 14.76
CA ARG A 210 -14.62 22.06 14.02
C ARG A 210 -13.91 20.83 14.60
N GLN A 211 -13.81 20.73 15.92
CA GLN A 211 -13.21 19.56 16.57
C GLN A 211 -14.01 18.29 16.33
N PHE A 212 -15.35 18.39 16.38
CA PHE A 212 -16.23 17.27 16.07
C PHE A 212 -16.09 16.83 14.62
N ASP A 213 -16.17 17.77 13.67
CA ASP A 213 -16.07 17.46 12.25
C ASP A 213 -14.68 16.89 11.90
N TYR A 214 -13.62 17.35 12.56
CA TYR A 214 -12.29 16.75 12.42
C TYR A 214 -12.25 15.28 12.88
N LYS A 215 -12.86 14.98 14.05
CA LYS A 215 -12.84 13.62 14.62
C LYS A 215 -13.74 12.64 13.89
N VAL A 216 -14.97 13.05 13.54
CA VAL A 216 -16.01 12.13 13.07
C VAL A 216 -16.64 12.53 11.73
N GLY A 217 -16.20 13.64 11.11
CA GLY A 217 -16.76 14.11 9.84
C GLY A 217 -16.55 13.14 8.67
N TRP A 218 -15.54 12.28 8.75
CA TRP A 218 -15.29 11.20 7.79
C TRP A 218 -16.39 10.13 7.78
N LEU A 219 -17.20 10.02 8.84
CA LEU A 219 -18.21 8.96 8.97
C LEU A 219 -19.41 9.19 8.04
N LEU A 220 -19.80 10.44 7.76
CA LEU A 220 -20.88 10.73 6.80
C LEU A 220 -20.58 10.21 5.39
N PRO A 221 -19.44 10.54 4.75
CA PRO A 221 -19.12 10.00 3.44
C PRO A 221 -18.93 8.48 3.46
N LYS A 222 -18.35 7.89 4.53
CA LYS A 222 -18.26 6.42 4.66
C LYS A 222 -19.64 5.76 4.69
N LEU A 223 -20.61 6.32 5.42
CA LEU A 223 -21.98 5.80 5.45
C LEU A 223 -22.69 5.94 4.10
N ALA A 224 -22.46 7.04 3.39
CA ALA A 224 -22.98 7.21 2.03
C ALA A 224 -22.42 6.15 1.08
N ASP A 225 -21.11 5.86 1.14
CA ASP A 225 -20.49 4.79 0.36
C ASP A 225 -21.04 3.40 0.70
N LEU A 226 -21.23 3.11 2.00
CA LEU A 226 -21.83 1.85 2.45
C LEU A 226 -23.29 1.67 2.00
N ASP A 227 -24.00 2.76 1.77
CA ASP A 227 -25.36 2.75 1.22
C ASP A 227 -25.40 2.82 -0.32
N GLY A 228 -24.26 3.01 -0.99
CA GLY A 228 -24.23 3.31 -2.43
C GLY A 228 -24.97 4.61 -2.79
N ASP A 229 -25.04 5.54 -1.83
CA ASP A 229 -25.83 6.78 -1.91
C ASP A 229 -24.92 7.92 -2.35
N VAL A 230 -24.73 8.04 -3.67
CA VAL A 230 -23.83 9.04 -4.27
C VAL A 230 -24.28 10.47 -3.94
N ASP A 231 -25.58 10.73 -3.85
CA ASP A 231 -26.10 12.06 -3.53
C ASP A 231 -25.82 12.44 -2.08
N ALA A 232 -25.96 11.49 -1.13
CA ALA A 232 -25.54 11.73 0.24
C ALA A 232 -24.03 11.97 0.34
N TYR A 233 -23.21 11.27 -0.44
CA TYR A 233 -21.77 11.53 -0.48
C TYR A 233 -21.49 12.95 -0.98
N ILE A 234 -22.09 13.35 -2.10
CA ILE A 234 -21.98 14.70 -2.67
C ILE A 234 -22.40 15.76 -1.64
N ALA A 235 -23.47 15.52 -0.87
CA ALA A 235 -23.94 16.44 0.16
C ALA A 235 -22.93 16.67 1.31
N THR A 236 -21.92 15.81 1.47
CA THR A 236 -20.83 16.01 2.44
C THR A 236 -19.70 16.90 1.92
N VAL A 237 -19.65 17.14 0.62
CA VAL A 237 -18.59 17.94 -0.01
C VAL A 237 -18.84 19.41 0.26
N ASP A 238 -17.87 20.06 0.90
CA ASP A 238 -17.83 21.51 1.04
C ASP A 238 -17.45 22.16 -0.30
N PRO A 239 -18.34 22.95 -0.94
CA PRO A 239 -18.06 23.59 -2.24
C PRO A 239 -16.82 24.48 -2.23
N ASP A 240 -16.51 25.12 -1.09
CA ASP A 240 -15.38 26.03 -0.97
C ASP A 240 -14.03 25.29 -0.82
N ARG A 241 -14.08 23.98 -0.51
CA ARG A 241 -12.90 23.12 -0.37
C ARG A 241 -12.68 22.18 -1.55
N ARG A 242 -13.48 22.36 -2.61
CA ARG A 242 -13.44 21.53 -3.80
C ARG A 242 -12.07 21.60 -4.46
N ASN A 243 -11.53 20.45 -4.82
CA ASN A 243 -10.21 20.30 -5.44
C ASN A 243 -10.21 19.11 -6.41
N PRO A 244 -9.16 18.92 -7.23
CA PRO A 244 -9.10 17.83 -8.20
C PRO A 244 -9.29 16.43 -7.61
N LEU A 245 -8.81 16.18 -6.40
CA LEU A 245 -8.95 14.87 -5.74
C LEU A 245 -10.41 14.58 -5.40
N LEU A 246 -11.09 15.54 -4.78
CA LEU A 246 -12.51 15.42 -4.44
C LEU A 246 -13.36 15.28 -5.71
N ASN A 247 -13.03 16.02 -6.77
CA ASN A 247 -13.72 15.88 -8.06
C ASN A 247 -13.57 14.47 -8.64
N ALA A 248 -12.35 13.92 -8.60
CA ALA A 248 -12.10 12.55 -9.06
C ALA A 248 -12.89 11.52 -8.24
N GLN A 249 -12.89 11.67 -6.91
CA GLN A 249 -13.64 10.79 -5.99
C GLN A 249 -15.15 10.81 -6.25
N VAL A 250 -15.74 11.99 -6.45
CA VAL A 250 -17.17 12.12 -6.77
C VAL A 250 -17.47 11.58 -8.17
N ALA A 251 -16.66 11.94 -9.17
CA ALA A 251 -16.83 11.49 -10.54
C ALA A 251 -16.75 9.96 -10.67
N ALA A 252 -15.82 9.31 -9.96
CA ALA A 252 -15.70 7.86 -9.94
C ALA A 252 -16.98 7.18 -9.40
N ARG A 253 -17.57 7.74 -8.34
CA ARG A 253 -18.85 7.26 -7.77
C ARG A 253 -20.00 7.47 -8.75
N LEU A 254 -20.12 8.65 -9.35
CA LEU A 254 -21.15 8.94 -10.34
C LEU A 254 -21.06 7.99 -11.54
N ILE A 255 -19.85 7.71 -12.05
CA ILE A 255 -19.65 6.75 -13.15
C ILE A 255 -20.07 5.34 -12.73
N ALA A 256 -19.74 4.90 -11.51
CA ALA A 256 -20.12 3.58 -11.00
C ALA A 256 -21.64 3.38 -10.86
N HIS A 257 -22.40 4.48 -10.78
CA HIS A 257 -23.86 4.50 -10.69
C HIS A 257 -24.52 5.00 -11.98
N ASP A 258 -23.88 4.83 -13.14
CA ASP A 258 -24.40 5.19 -14.48
C ASP A 258 -24.74 6.68 -14.67
N ARG A 259 -24.20 7.56 -13.83
CA ARG A 259 -24.37 9.02 -13.87
C ARG A 259 -23.17 9.73 -14.52
N ALA A 260 -22.65 9.15 -15.59
CA ALA A 260 -21.44 9.62 -16.28
C ALA A 260 -21.55 11.08 -16.79
N LYS A 261 -22.75 11.57 -17.11
CA LYS A 261 -22.95 12.96 -17.52
C LYS A 261 -22.63 13.94 -16.39
N GLU A 262 -23.13 13.68 -15.18
CA GLU A 262 -22.83 14.52 -14.02
C GLU A 262 -21.36 14.37 -13.61
N ALA A 263 -20.77 13.19 -13.78
CA ALA A 263 -19.34 13.00 -13.55
C ALA A 263 -18.49 13.94 -14.41
N LEU A 264 -18.87 14.20 -15.67
CA LEU A 264 -18.19 15.17 -16.53
C LEU A 264 -18.26 16.60 -15.96
N ASP A 265 -19.42 17.02 -15.44
CA ASP A 265 -19.56 18.32 -14.77
C ASP A 265 -18.64 18.41 -13.54
N TRP A 266 -18.44 17.28 -12.85
CA TRP A 266 -17.51 17.22 -11.73
C TRP A 266 -16.05 17.32 -12.15
N ILE A 267 -15.67 16.66 -13.24
CA ILE A 267 -14.32 16.64 -13.79
C ILE A 267 -13.95 18.00 -14.39
N ASP A 268 -14.87 18.62 -15.14
CA ASP A 268 -14.60 19.84 -15.91
C ASP A 268 -14.78 21.12 -15.08
N ALA A 269 -15.24 21.01 -13.82
CA ALA A 269 -15.36 22.15 -12.95
C ALA A 269 -14.01 22.82 -12.69
N PRO A 270 -13.95 24.16 -12.73
CA PRO A 270 -12.71 24.89 -12.53
C PRO A 270 -12.21 24.70 -11.09
N VAL A 271 -11.02 24.13 -10.96
CA VAL A 271 -10.28 23.98 -9.71
C VAL A 271 -8.81 24.26 -9.97
N ASP A 272 -8.08 24.67 -8.93
CA ASP A 272 -6.64 24.82 -9.03
C ASP A 272 -5.98 23.50 -9.46
N ARG A 273 -5.01 23.61 -10.36
CA ARG A 273 -4.30 22.43 -10.89
C ARG A 273 -3.65 21.67 -9.74
N GLY A 274 -3.89 20.36 -9.69
CA GLY A 274 -3.33 19.45 -8.69
C GLY A 274 -2.74 18.20 -9.33
N HIS A 275 -2.17 17.32 -8.50
CA HIS A 275 -1.48 16.11 -8.95
C HIS A 275 -2.39 15.04 -9.59
N ASN A 276 -3.72 15.21 -9.57
CA ASN A 276 -4.70 14.25 -10.09
C ASN A 276 -5.13 14.50 -11.54
N GLU A 277 -4.39 15.32 -12.29
CA GLU A 277 -4.69 15.60 -13.71
C GLU A 277 -4.82 14.31 -14.54
N ARG A 278 -3.97 13.31 -14.25
CA ARG A 278 -3.99 12.02 -14.91
C ARG A 278 -5.25 11.21 -14.59
N GLU A 279 -5.57 11.07 -13.31
CA GLU A 279 -6.76 10.36 -12.84
C GLU A 279 -8.04 10.97 -13.42
N LEU A 280 -8.14 12.31 -13.42
CA LEU A 280 -9.27 13.02 -14.01
C LEU A 280 -9.40 12.76 -15.52
N ALA A 281 -8.28 12.71 -16.25
CA ALA A 281 -8.31 12.41 -17.68
C ALA A 281 -8.79 10.98 -17.98
N GLU A 282 -8.42 10.01 -17.13
CA GLU A 282 -8.87 8.61 -17.23
C GLU A 282 -10.36 8.47 -16.86
N LEU A 283 -10.81 9.16 -15.80
CA LEU A 283 -12.23 9.21 -15.45
C LEU A 283 -13.06 9.87 -16.55
N LYS A 284 -12.54 10.91 -17.20
CA LYS A 284 -13.19 11.56 -18.35
C LYS A 284 -13.34 10.60 -19.53
N LEU A 285 -12.31 9.83 -19.82
CA LEU A 285 -12.36 8.77 -20.85
C LEU A 285 -13.46 7.75 -20.52
N ARG A 286 -13.47 7.23 -19.29
CA ARG A 286 -14.50 6.29 -18.82
C ARG A 286 -15.91 6.87 -18.91
N ALA A 287 -16.08 8.15 -18.56
CA ALA A 287 -17.37 8.82 -18.67
C ALA A 287 -17.84 8.94 -20.13
N PHE A 288 -16.95 9.27 -21.07
CA PHE A 288 -17.28 9.29 -22.50
C PHE A 288 -17.63 7.89 -23.04
N GLU A 289 -16.93 6.86 -22.61
CA GLU A 289 -17.22 5.46 -22.97
C GLU A 289 -18.60 5.03 -22.45
N ALA A 290 -18.92 5.33 -21.19
CA ALA A 290 -20.23 5.05 -20.59
C ALA A 290 -21.39 5.78 -21.30
N LEU A 291 -21.14 6.99 -21.81
CA LEU A 291 -22.12 7.77 -22.58
C LEU A 291 -22.18 7.37 -24.06
N GLY A 292 -21.34 6.45 -24.53
CA GLY A 292 -21.27 6.07 -25.95
C GLY A 292 -20.77 7.18 -26.88
N ARG A 293 -20.10 8.21 -26.35
CA ARG A 293 -19.61 9.38 -27.09
C ARG A 293 -18.30 9.05 -27.84
N ARG A 294 -18.41 8.28 -28.93
CA ARG A 294 -17.26 7.69 -29.66
C ARG A 294 -16.20 8.71 -30.06
N ASP A 295 -16.59 9.86 -30.60
CA ASP A 295 -15.64 10.88 -31.04
C ASP A 295 -14.88 11.50 -29.86
N ASP A 296 -15.57 11.74 -28.74
CA ASP A 296 -14.95 12.24 -27.51
C ASP A 296 -14.03 11.20 -26.85
N VAL A 297 -14.38 9.91 -26.93
CA VAL A 297 -13.48 8.81 -26.51
C VAL A 297 -12.18 8.86 -27.32
N GLN A 298 -12.26 9.01 -28.64
CA GLN A 298 -11.08 9.11 -29.50
C GLN A 298 -10.25 10.35 -29.20
N ALA A 299 -10.90 11.52 -29.09
CA ALA A 299 -10.24 12.76 -28.72
C ALA A 299 -9.54 12.65 -27.35
N GLN A 300 -10.17 12.00 -26.38
CA GLN A 300 -9.62 11.85 -25.03
C GLN A 300 -8.47 10.84 -24.99
N ARG A 301 -8.51 9.73 -25.73
CA ARG A 301 -7.37 8.81 -25.88
C ARG A 301 -6.16 9.54 -26.48
N LYS A 302 -6.38 10.34 -27.52
CA LYS A 302 -5.34 11.17 -28.12
C LYS A 302 -4.79 12.20 -27.13
N ALA A 303 -5.66 12.89 -26.38
CA ALA A 303 -5.23 13.85 -25.35
C ALA A 303 -4.38 13.20 -24.24
N ILE A 304 -4.76 11.99 -23.80
CA ILE A 304 -3.99 11.22 -22.81
C ILE A 304 -2.61 10.86 -23.37
N PHE A 305 -2.55 10.36 -24.61
CA PHE A 305 -1.27 10.12 -25.27
C PHE A 305 -0.45 11.43 -25.40
N ASP A 306 -1.07 12.53 -25.80
CA ASP A 306 -0.37 13.79 -26.03
C ASP A 306 0.25 14.36 -24.77
N ARG A 307 -0.45 14.20 -23.65
CA ARG A 307 -0.02 14.73 -22.36
C ARG A 307 1.01 13.85 -21.68
N TRP A 308 0.96 12.52 -21.84
CA TRP A 308 1.79 11.58 -21.04
C TRP A 308 2.53 10.51 -21.83
N LEU A 309 2.44 10.49 -23.17
CA LEU A 309 2.93 9.43 -24.04
C LEU A 309 2.45 8.03 -23.62
N ASP A 310 1.17 7.93 -23.27
CA ASP A 310 0.60 6.65 -22.84
C ASP A 310 0.50 5.65 -23.99
N VAL A 311 1.19 4.52 -23.83
CA VAL A 311 1.25 3.45 -24.83
C VAL A 311 -0.12 2.87 -25.11
N GLN A 312 -0.92 2.61 -24.08
CA GLN A 312 -2.20 1.94 -24.25
C GLN A 312 -3.23 2.88 -24.89
N ALA A 313 -3.25 4.15 -24.48
CA ALA A 313 -4.08 5.18 -25.10
C ALA A 313 -3.75 5.34 -26.59
N LEU A 314 -2.47 5.30 -26.98
CA LEU A 314 -2.07 5.33 -28.40
C LEU A 314 -2.57 4.10 -29.15
N ARG A 315 -2.39 2.89 -28.60
CA ARG A 315 -2.89 1.64 -29.24
C ARG A 315 -4.40 1.68 -29.47
N ASP A 316 -5.15 2.11 -28.47
CA ASP A 316 -6.60 2.13 -28.52
C ASP A 316 -7.15 3.30 -29.36
N TRP A 317 -6.38 4.36 -29.55
CA TRP A 317 -6.67 5.41 -30.52
C TRP A 317 -6.43 4.93 -31.95
N LEU A 318 -5.23 4.40 -32.26
CA LEU A 318 -4.88 3.91 -33.59
C LEU A 318 -5.81 2.81 -34.09
N ARG A 319 -6.19 1.85 -33.21
CA ARG A 319 -7.10 0.74 -33.57
C ARG A 319 -8.47 1.21 -34.07
N ALA A 320 -8.91 2.38 -33.65
CA ALA A 320 -10.23 2.91 -33.98
C ALA A 320 -10.21 3.85 -35.18
N LEU A 321 -9.03 4.15 -35.75
CA LEU A 321 -8.92 4.92 -36.98
C LEU A 321 -9.37 4.09 -38.18
N PRO A 322 -9.83 4.74 -39.26
CA PRO A 322 -10.06 4.07 -40.53
C PRO A 322 -8.78 3.37 -41.03
N ASP A 323 -8.97 2.28 -41.78
CA ASP A 323 -7.87 1.60 -42.47
C ASP A 323 -7.06 2.62 -43.28
N PHE A 324 -5.73 2.48 -43.29
CA PHE A 324 -4.74 3.33 -43.98
C PHE A 324 -4.40 4.69 -43.33
N GLU A 325 -5.16 5.17 -42.33
CA GLU A 325 -4.80 6.38 -41.58
C GLU A 325 -3.90 6.08 -40.36
N ASP A 326 -3.97 4.85 -39.84
CA ASP A 326 -3.24 4.37 -38.67
C ASP A 326 -1.71 4.47 -38.81
N VAL A 327 -1.15 4.11 -39.97
CA VAL A 327 0.30 4.17 -40.21
C VAL A 327 0.82 5.60 -40.19
N ALA A 328 0.08 6.53 -40.81
CA ALA A 328 0.46 7.94 -40.83
C ALA A 328 0.35 8.56 -39.42
N ALA A 329 -0.72 8.22 -38.70
CA ALA A 329 -0.95 8.64 -37.33
C ALA A 329 0.10 8.09 -36.35
N GLU A 330 0.48 6.82 -36.49
CA GLU A 330 1.55 6.20 -35.69
C GLU A 330 2.88 6.91 -35.92
N ARG A 331 3.21 7.20 -37.19
CA ARG A 331 4.43 7.94 -37.52
C ARG A 331 4.44 9.31 -36.86
N GLN A 332 3.34 10.04 -36.90
CA GLN A 332 3.20 11.35 -36.24
C GLN A 332 3.35 11.22 -34.71
N ALA A 333 2.75 10.21 -34.09
CA ALA A 333 2.87 9.95 -32.66
C ALA A 333 4.32 9.65 -32.26
N LEU A 334 5.04 8.87 -33.06
CA LEU A 334 6.45 8.62 -32.85
C LEU A 334 7.31 9.87 -33.07
N ASP A 335 6.96 10.75 -34.02
CA ASP A 335 7.68 12.02 -34.27
C ASP A 335 7.47 12.98 -33.08
N GLN A 336 6.25 13.02 -32.54
CA GLN A 336 5.93 13.75 -31.31
C GLN A 336 6.71 13.23 -30.11
N ALA A 337 6.84 11.91 -29.93
CA ALA A 337 7.62 11.33 -28.85
C ALA A 337 9.10 11.78 -28.91
N MET A 338 9.70 11.87 -30.10
CA MET A 338 11.07 12.36 -30.27
C MET A 338 11.23 13.83 -29.84
N ALA A 339 10.20 14.66 -30.06
CA ALA A 339 10.18 16.07 -29.71
C ALA A 339 9.66 16.35 -28.28
N TYR A 340 9.27 15.33 -27.52
CA TYR A 340 8.63 15.50 -26.22
C TYR A 340 9.62 16.00 -25.15
N ASP A 341 9.27 17.05 -24.42
CA ASP A 341 10.19 17.75 -23.50
C ASP A 341 10.90 16.81 -22.52
N ARG A 342 10.15 15.87 -21.92
CA ARG A 342 10.69 14.91 -20.94
C ARG A 342 11.32 13.71 -21.65
N ALA A 343 12.61 13.80 -21.95
CA ALA A 343 13.36 12.76 -22.66
C ALA A 343 13.26 11.37 -22.01
N THR A 344 13.29 11.27 -20.67
CA THR A 344 13.15 10.00 -19.96
C THR A 344 11.78 9.34 -20.24
N SER A 345 10.70 10.12 -20.23
CA SER A 345 9.35 9.60 -20.55
C SER A 345 9.24 9.18 -22.01
N ALA A 346 9.85 9.94 -22.93
CA ALA A 346 9.90 9.59 -24.34
C ALA A 346 10.67 8.29 -24.59
N LEU A 347 11.82 8.11 -23.93
CA LEU A 347 12.60 6.87 -24.01
C LEU A 347 11.78 5.68 -23.49
N ALA A 348 11.15 5.82 -22.33
CA ALA A 348 10.28 4.77 -21.76
C ALA A 348 9.17 4.37 -22.75
N PHE A 349 8.50 5.35 -23.36
CA PHE A 349 7.48 5.11 -24.37
C PHE A 349 8.04 4.38 -25.60
N LEU A 350 9.16 4.81 -26.18
CA LEU A 350 9.73 4.20 -27.39
C LEU A 350 10.16 2.75 -27.17
N ILE A 351 10.65 2.42 -25.98
CA ILE A 351 10.98 1.04 -25.58
C ILE A 351 9.71 0.19 -25.43
N ALA A 352 8.66 0.74 -24.82
CA ALA A 352 7.38 0.05 -24.65
C ALA A 352 6.55 -0.05 -25.95
N TRP A 353 6.78 0.85 -26.92
CA TRP A 353 6.27 0.82 -28.31
C TRP A 353 7.20 0.07 -29.30
N PRO A 354 8.02 -0.86 -28.79
CA PRO A 354 9.28 -1.36 -29.38
C PRO A 354 9.90 -0.64 -30.60
N ASN A 355 9.99 0.70 -30.64
CA ASN A 355 10.68 1.43 -31.71
C ASN A 355 12.15 1.67 -31.36
N LEU A 356 12.94 0.60 -31.38
CA LEU A 356 14.35 0.62 -30.95
C LEU A 356 15.22 1.58 -31.77
N LYS A 357 14.93 1.75 -33.06
CA LYS A 357 15.66 2.70 -33.92
C LYS A 357 15.56 4.14 -33.39
N ARG A 358 14.34 4.58 -33.05
CA ARG A 358 14.11 5.93 -32.49
C ARG A 358 14.58 6.04 -31.05
N ALA A 359 14.44 4.99 -30.24
CA ALA A 359 14.96 4.96 -28.89
C ALA A 359 16.50 5.13 -28.86
N GLY A 360 17.21 4.46 -29.76
CA GLY A 360 18.66 4.62 -29.93
C GLY A 360 19.05 6.03 -30.35
N ALA A 361 18.36 6.60 -31.35
CA ALA A 361 18.57 7.99 -31.76
C ALA A 361 18.33 8.97 -30.61
N LEU A 362 17.24 8.83 -29.85
CA LEU A 362 16.94 9.68 -28.70
C LEU A 362 18.03 9.57 -27.61
N ALA A 363 18.52 8.37 -27.34
CA ALA A 363 19.59 8.15 -26.37
C ALA A 363 20.92 8.83 -26.79
N ARG A 364 21.21 8.91 -28.09
CA ARG A 364 22.38 9.61 -28.63
C ARG A 364 22.19 11.13 -28.62
N ASP A 365 21.07 11.60 -29.14
CA ASP A 365 20.82 13.02 -29.38
C ASP A 365 20.48 13.80 -28.10
N ARG A 366 19.89 13.14 -27.11
CA ARG A 366 19.35 13.77 -25.89
C ARG A 366 19.86 13.13 -24.60
N LEU A 367 21.07 12.55 -24.62
CA LEU A 367 21.65 11.85 -23.47
C LEU A 367 21.65 12.69 -22.18
N GLU A 368 21.97 13.98 -22.29
CA GLU A 368 22.06 14.88 -21.12
C GLU A 368 20.70 15.22 -20.51
N ASP A 369 19.63 15.20 -21.31
CA ASP A 369 18.25 15.40 -20.84
C ASP A 369 17.71 14.16 -20.10
N LEU A 370 18.37 13.01 -20.23
CA LEU A 370 17.98 11.78 -19.54
C LEU A 370 18.40 11.84 -18.07
N GLU A 371 17.40 11.75 -17.19
CA GLU A 371 17.62 11.78 -15.75
C GLU A 371 18.36 10.51 -15.30
N ALA A 372 19.62 10.66 -14.89
CA ALA A 372 20.45 9.55 -14.46
C ALA A 372 19.94 8.81 -13.19
N ARG A 373 18.90 9.34 -12.53
CA ARG A 373 18.20 8.68 -11.42
C ARG A 373 17.11 7.72 -11.86
N ALA A 374 16.64 7.82 -13.11
CA ALA A 374 15.58 6.98 -13.67
C ALA A 374 16.14 5.59 -14.08
N TYR A 375 16.76 4.88 -13.15
CA TYR A 375 17.38 3.58 -13.40
C TYR A 375 16.36 2.50 -13.82
N ASP A 376 15.11 2.68 -13.43
CA ASP A 376 13.95 1.89 -13.81
C ASP A 376 13.58 2.05 -15.29
N VAL A 377 13.99 3.16 -15.93
CA VAL A 377 13.79 3.40 -17.36
C VAL A 377 15.07 3.13 -18.16
N LEU A 378 16.20 3.74 -17.76
CA LEU A 378 17.42 3.71 -18.57
C LEU A 378 18.03 2.32 -18.68
N ARG A 379 17.95 1.49 -17.62
CA ARG A 379 18.55 0.15 -17.64
C ARG A 379 17.78 -0.81 -18.56
N PRO A 380 16.45 -0.96 -18.45
CA PRO A 380 15.69 -1.76 -19.42
C PRO A 380 15.85 -1.23 -20.86
N ALA A 381 15.92 0.09 -21.04
CA ALA A 381 16.17 0.69 -22.36
C ALA A 381 17.54 0.27 -22.93
N ALA A 382 18.60 0.33 -22.11
CA ALA A 382 19.93 -0.09 -22.52
C ALA A 382 19.98 -1.58 -22.88
N GLU A 383 19.33 -2.43 -22.09
CA GLU A 383 19.22 -3.87 -22.35
C GLU A 383 18.50 -4.16 -23.67
N ALA A 384 17.37 -3.48 -23.93
CA ALA A 384 16.62 -3.62 -25.18
C ALA A 384 17.42 -3.11 -26.40
N LEU A 385 18.20 -2.04 -26.23
CA LEU A 385 19.03 -1.47 -27.29
C LEU A 385 20.31 -2.28 -27.54
N ALA A 386 20.79 -3.08 -26.59
CA ALA A 386 22.08 -3.75 -26.68
C ALA A 386 22.29 -4.52 -27.98
N GLN A 387 21.24 -5.11 -28.56
CA GLN A 387 21.34 -5.78 -29.86
C GLN A 387 21.20 -4.80 -31.04
N ALA A 388 20.16 -3.97 -31.04
CA ALA A 388 19.77 -3.13 -32.18
C ALA A 388 20.61 -1.85 -32.34
N ASP A 389 21.04 -1.25 -31.23
CA ASP A 389 21.92 -0.09 -31.17
C ASP A 389 22.88 -0.19 -29.96
N PRO A 390 24.01 -0.92 -30.09
CA PRO A 390 25.01 -1.07 -29.03
C PRO A 390 25.60 0.26 -28.54
N GLY A 391 25.66 1.26 -29.43
CA GLY A 391 26.15 2.59 -29.11
C GLY A 391 25.20 3.31 -28.15
N GLY A 392 23.92 3.40 -28.52
CA GLY A 392 22.87 3.96 -27.65
C GLY A 392 22.81 3.24 -26.29
N ALA A 393 22.85 1.90 -26.28
CA ALA A 393 22.89 1.12 -25.04
C ALA A 393 24.09 1.48 -24.15
N THR A 394 25.28 1.63 -24.75
CA THR A 394 26.49 2.02 -24.02
C THR A 394 26.35 3.40 -23.38
N LEU A 395 25.82 4.38 -24.10
CA LEU A 395 25.62 5.73 -23.57
C LEU A 395 24.68 5.72 -22.35
N LEU A 396 23.59 4.96 -22.40
CA LEU A 396 22.65 4.82 -21.28
C LEU A 396 23.29 4.17 -20.05
N TYR A 397 24.05 3.08 -20.22
CA TYR A 397 24.79 2.47 -19.12
C TYR A 397 25.81 3.43 -18.51
N ARG A 398 26.57 4.16 -19.35
CA ARG A 398 27.54 5.16 -18.89
C ARG A 398 26.86 6.31 -18.13
N ARG A 399 25.68 6.76 -18.57
CA ARG A 399 24.88 7.77 -17.87
C ARG A 399 24.44 7.30 -16.48
N LEU A 400 24.02 6.04 -16.34
CA LEU A 400 23.70 5.44 -15.04
C LEU A 400 24.91 5.39 -14.11
N VAL A 401 26.07 4.98 -14.62
CA VAL A 401 27.32 4.95 -13.87
C VAL A 401 27.69 6.36 -13.38
N ALA A 402 27.76 7.33 -14.29
CA ALA A 402 28.08 8.72 -13.96
C ALA A 402 27.12 9.27 -12.89
N GLY A 403 25.80 9.09 -13.07
CA GLY A 403 24.81 9.59 -12.12
C GLY A 403 24.92 9.01 -10.70
N VAL A 404 25.37 7.76 -10.54
CA VAL A 404 25.65 7.18 -9.21
C VAL A 404 26.94 7.77 -8.64
N LEU A 405 27.98 7.91 -9.46
CA LEU A 405 29.27 8.40 -9.03
C LEU A 405 29.21 9.89 -8.66
N ASP A 406 28.59 10.76 -9.47
CA ASP A 406 28.48 12.20 -9.19
C ASP A 406 27.84 12.48 -7.82
N ARG A 407 26.82 11.71 -7.46
CA ARG A 407 26.13 11.82 -6.16
C ARG A 407 26.87 11.16 -4.99
N ALA A 408 27.98 10.47 -5.26
CA ALA A 408 28.74 9.69 -4.28
C ALA A 408 27.87 8.70 -3.47
N SER A 409 26.84 8.12 -4.10
CA SER A 409 25.86 7.29 -3.40
C SER A 409 26.35 5.85 -3.26
N SER A 410 27.14 5.59 -2.20
CA SER A 410 27.81 4.30 -1.96
C SER A 410 26.88 3.09 -1.92
N LYS A 411 25.64 3.27 -1.44
CA LYS A 411 24.57 2.24 -1.45
C LYS A 411 24.31 1.67 -2.85
N TYR A 412 24.51 2.47 -3.91
CA TYR A 412 24.23 2.09 -5.29
C TYR A 412 25.47 1.67 -6.10
N TYR A 413 26.67 1.66 -5.51
CA TYR A 413 27.89 1.24 -6.21
C TYR A 413 27.83 -0.19 -6.79
N PRO A 414 27.21 -1.20 -6.14
CA PRO A 414 27.05 -2.51 -6.76
C PRO A 414 26.23 -2.49 -8.06
N TYR A 415 25.24 -1.60 -8.18
CA TYR A 415 24.45 -1.44 -9.41
C TYR A 415 25.27 -0.73 -10.49
N ALA A 416 25.94 0.36 -10.15
CA ALA A 416 26.81 1.07 -11.09
C ALA A 416 27.94 0.16 -11.61
N ALA A 417 28.50 -0.73 -10.79
CA ALA A 417 29.51 -1.68 -11.25
C ALA A 417 28.96 -2.69 -12.28
N ARG A 418 27.69 -3.11 -12.15
CA ARG A 418 27.03 -3.94 -13.17
C ARG A 418 26.80 -3.15 -14.45
N ASP A 419 26.30 -1.92 -14.35
CA ASP A 419 26.08 -1.05 -15.50
C ASP A 419 27.40 -0.76 -16.23
N PHE A 420 28.50 -0.58 -15.48
CA PHE A 420 29.86 -0.46 -16.02
C PHE A 420 30.29 -1.70 -16.79
N ALA A 421 30.10 -2.90 -16.23
CA ALA A 421 30.44 -4.15 -16.89
C ALA A 421 29.58 -4.42 -18.13
N ALA A 422 28.30 -4.03 -18.11
CA ALA A 422 27.44 -4.09 -19.29
C ALA A 422 27.93 -3.15 -20.40
N ALA A 423 28.37 -1.93 -20.06
CA ALA A 423 29.01 -1.03 -21.01
C ALA A 423 30.36 -1.56 -21.52
N ALA A 424 31.12 -2.28 -20.70
CA ALA A 424 32.37 -2.93 -21.10
C ALA A 424 32.12 -4.07 -22.10
N ALA A 425 31.11 -4.91 -21.85
CA ALA A 425 30.77 -6.03 -22.72
C ALA A 425 30.33 -5.60 -24.14
N LEU A 426 29.97 -4.33 -24.34
CA LEU A 426 29.60 -3.77 -25.64
C LEU A 426 30.79 -3.11 -26.38
N SER A 427 31.99 -3.05 -25.79
CA SER A 427 33.15 -2.31 -26.33
C SER A 427 33.48 -2.67 -27.77
N ASP A 428 33.53 -3.95 -28.09
CA ASP A 428 33.94 -4.43 -29.41
C ASP A 428 32.90 -4.09 -30.47
N ARG A 429 31.63 -4.00 -30.05
CA ARG A 429 30.47 -3.73 -30.94
C ARG A 429 30.30 -2.24 -31.22
N ILE A 430 31.01 -1.37 -30.51
CA ILE A 430 31.01 0.09 -30.75
C ILE A 430 32.32 0.59 -31.38
N ALA A 431 33.27 -0.29 -31.71
CA ALA A 431 34.60 0.11 -32.20
C ALA A 431 34.58 0.91 -33.53
N GLY A 432 33.52 0.80 -34.33
CA GLY A 432 33.33 1.57 -35.56
C GLY A 432 32.44 2.80 -35.43
N ASP A 433 31.94 3.10 -34.22
CA ASP A 433 31.03 4.22 -33.95
C ASP A 433 31.84 5.46 -33.54
N THR A 434 32.02 6.40 -34.47
CA THR A 434 32.86 7.59 -34.25
C THR A 434 32.25 8.61 -33.30
N ASP A 435 30.95 8.49 -33.02
CA ASP A 435 30.22 9.44 -32.18
C ASP A 435 30.31 9.06 -30.69
N ILE A 436 30.97 7.94 -30.37
CA ILE A 436 31.06 7.41 -29.01
C ILE A 436 32.52 7.24 -28.61
N VAL A 437 32.88 7.81 -27.46
CA VAL A 437 34.20 7.64 -26.85
C VAL A 437 34.48 6.16 -26.61
N SER A 438 35.68 5.69 -26.95
CA SER A 438 36.09 4.30 -26.74
C SER A 438 35.92 3.89 -25.27
N HIS A 439 35.75 2.60 -25.00
CA HIS A 439 35.60 2.15 -23.61
C HIS A 439 36.86 2.45 -22.78
N GLU A 440 38.04 2.34 -23.39
CA GLU A 440 39.34 2.64 -22.75
C GLU A 440 39.46 4.12 -22.37
N ASP A 441 39.14 5.03 -23.30
CA ASP A 441 39.21 6.48 -23.05
C ASP A 441 38.17 6.92 -22.02
N TRP A 442 36.95 6.38 -22.10
CA TRP A 442 35.91 6.64 -21.12
C TRP A 442 36.31 6.14 -19.72
N MET A 443 36.91 4.94 -19.62
CA MET A 443 37.41 4.42 -18.36
C MET A 443 38.53 5.29 -17.79
N ALA A 444 39.44 5.78 -18.63
CA ALA A 444 40.53 6.65 -18.23
C ALA A 444 40.00 7.99 -17.66
N ASP A 445 39.03 8.61 -18.33
CA ASP A 445 38.39 9.83 -17.85
C ASP A 445 37.60 9.59 -16.56
N LEU A 446 36.83 8.50 -16.49
CA LEU A 446 36.08 8.12 -15.29
C LEU A 446 37.02 7.92 -14.09
N ARG A 447 38.20 7.30 -14.28
CA ARG A 447 39.23 7.17 -13.23
C ARG A 447 39.82 8.52 -12.83
N LYS A 448 40.02 9.43 -13.78
CA LYS A 448 40.53 10.77 -13.49
C LYS A 448 39.55 11.58 -12.62
N VAL A 449 38.26 11.54 -12.93
CA VAL A 449 37.22 12.31 -12.21
C VAL A 449 36.80 11.63 -10.90
N HIS A 450 36.71 10.29 -10.89
CA HIS A 450 36.13 9.52 -9.77
C HIS A 450 37.08 8.50 -9.12
N GLY A 451 38.40 8.61 -9.35
CA GLY A 451 39.40 7.66 -8.82
C GLY A 451 39.37 7.46 -7.30
N ARG A 452 38.94 8.47 -6.55
CA ARG A 452 38.83 8.40 -5.07
C ARG A 452 37.62 7.59 -4.57
N LYS A 453 36.70 7.16 -5.43
CA LYS A 453 35.54 6.35 -5.07
C LYS A 453 35.94 4.88 -4.95
N ILE A 454 36.85 4.58 -4.02
CA ILE A 454 37.47 3.25 -3.83
C ILE A 454 36.42 2.14 -3.72
N GLY A 455 35.32 2.39 -3.01
CA GLY A 455 34.22 1.42 -2.87
C GLY A 455 33.59 0.99 -4.20
N PHE A 456 33.52 1.88 -5.20
CA PHE A 456 33.05 1.53 -6.55
C PHE A 456 34.12 0.74 -7.31
N TRP A 457 35.37 1.22 -7.32
CA TRP A 457 36.47 0.55 -8.02
C TRP A 457 36.74 -0.86 -7.48
N ASN A 458 36.55 -1.11 -6.19
CA ASN A 458 36.61 -2.46 -5.61
C ASN A 458 35.51 -3.39 -6.14
N GLN A 459 34.32 -2.87 -6.44
CA GLN A 459 33.25 -3.68 -7.05
C GLN A 459 33.59 -4.01 -8.50
N VAL A 460 34.12 -3.03 -9.24
CA VAL A 460 34.56 -3.21 -10.63
C VAL A 460 35.72 -4.22 -10.71
N ALA A 461 36.77 -4.08 -9.91
CA ALA A 461 37.92 -5.00 -9.93
C ALA A 461 37.64 -6.39 -9.31
N GLY A 462 36.53 -6.53 -8.58
CA GLY A 462 36.16 -7.77 -7.89
C GLY A 462 35.20 -8.64 -8.69
N LYS A 463 33.89 -8.42 -8.50
CA LYS A 463 32.82 -9.32 -9.01
C LYS A 463 32.50 -9.18 -10.50
N PHE A 464 32.97 -8.11 -11.14
CA PHE A 464 32.56 -7.73 -12.50
C PHE A 464 33.75 -7.30 -13.38
N GLY A 465 34.97 -7.61 -12.94
CA GLY A 465 36.23 -7.20 -13.59
C GLY A 465 36.83 -8.27 -14.48
#